data_AF-A0A183UUS9-F1
#
_entry.id   AF-A0A183UUS9-F1
#
_cell.length_a   1.000
_cell.length_b   1.000
_cell.length_c   1.000
_cell.angle_alpha   90.00
_cell.angle_beta   90.00
_cell.angle_gamma   90.00
#
_symmetry.space_group_name_H-M   'P 1'
#
loop_
_entity.id
_entity.type
_entity.pdbx_description
1 polymer ?
#
loop_
_entity_poly.entity_id
_entity_poly.type
_entity_poly.pdbx_seq_one_letter_code
_entity_poly.pdbx_strand_id
1 'polypeptide(L)'
;MPNPKQEVVVLVGYPGCGKSTFANKMAKEHGYGVVNRDTMKTWQKCVQNAKIYLQKGQSVIVDNTNGDVETRKRYCDLAKSRGVDCRCFVFTCGMEQAEHHCKYRVIIGTDAVHEEVGTMVLRMFKSKYQEPALSEGFSSIVKINFVPEFANADHEKVYRMFLCEK
;
A
#
# COMPACT_ATOMS: atom_id res chain seq x y z
N MET A 1 1.24 14.24 -1.10
CA MET A 1 2.16 15.35 -1.39
C MET A 1 3.59 14.89 -1.11
N PRO A 2 4.50 14.99 -2.10
CA PRO A 2 5.91 14.63 -1.95
C PRO A 2 6.61 15.53 -0.92
N ASN A 3 7.55 14.97 -0.16
CA ASN A 3 8.39 15.73 0.76
C ASN A 3 9.63 16.23 0.00
N PRO A 4 10.01 17.53 0.11
CA PRO A 4 11.25 18.04 -0.48
C PRO A 4 12.50 17.41 0.14
N LYS A 5 12.41 16.86 1.36
CA LYS A 5 13.47 16.06 1.99
C LYS A 5 13.26 14.57 1.70
N GLN A 6 14.36 13.82 1.71
CA GLN A 6 14.33 12.38 1.59
C GLN A 6 13.49 11.76 2.73
N GLU A 7 12.67 10.77 2.39
CA GLU A 7 11.77 10.13 3.35
C GLU A 7 11.51 8.65 3.02
N VAL A 8 10.96 7.94 4.01
CA VAL A 8 10.32 6.64 3.84
C VAL A 8 8.81 6.82 4.04
N VAL A 9 8.02 6.37 3.08
CA VAL A 9 6.56 6.35 3.16
C VAL A 9 6.09 4.90 3.27
N VAL A 10 5.48 4.55 4.39
CA VAL A 10 4.91 3.22 4.65
C VAL A 10 3.42 3.25 4.32
N LEU A 11 3.01 2.51 3.28
CA LEU A 11 1.60 2.38 2.92
C LEU A 11 0.95 1.31 3.80
N VAL A 12 -0.24 1.59 4.33
CA VAL A 12 -1.00 0.67 5.18
C VAL A 12 -2.42 0.56 4.64
N GLY A 13 -2.93 -0.66 4.47
CA GLY A 13 -4.31 -0.88 4.06
C GLY A 13 -4.53 -2.21 3.35
N TYR A 14 -5.79 -2.57 3.16
CA TYR A 14 -6.20 -3.82 2.53
C TYR A 14 -5.56 -4.05 1.16
N PRO A 15 -5.20 -5.28 0.78
CA PRO A 15 -5.00 -5.63 -0.63
C PRO A 15 -6.13 -5.06 -1.50
N GLY A 16 -5.82 -4.58 -2.70
CA GLY A 16 -6.81 -3.99 -3.59
C GLY A 16 -7.23 -2.54 -3.27
N CYS A 17 -6.79 -1.91 -2.17
CA CYS A 17 -7.19 -0.53 -1.86
C CYS A 17 -6.44 0.59 -2.61
N GLY A 18 -5.74 0.28 -3.71
CA GLY A 18 -5.07 1.30 -4.53
C GLY A 18 -3.67 1.74 -4.08
N LYS A 19 -3.04 1.06 -3.11
CA LYS A 19 -1.66 1.35 -2.65
C LYS A 19 -0.64 1.31 -3.79
N SER A 20 -0.65 0.25 -4.61
CA SER A 20 0.27 0.10 -5.73
C SER A 20 0.06 1.15 -6.81
N THR A 21 -1.19 1.54 -7.06
CA THR A 21 -1.51 2.66 -7.96
C THR A 21 -0.88 3.96 -7.44
N PHE A 22 -1.04 4.26 -6.16
CA PHE A 22 -0.39 5.41 -5.53
C PHE A 22 1.14 5.33 -5.58
N ALA A 23 1.73 4.17 -5.28
CA ALA A 23 3.18 3.96 -5.31
C ALA A 23 3.75 4.21 -6.72
N ASN A 24 3.10 3.65 -7.75
CA ASN A 24 3.49 3.84 -9.14
C ASN A 24 3.38 5.30 -9.59
N LYS A 25 2.32 5.99 -9.18
CA LYS A 25 2.16 7.42 -9.45
C LYS A 25 3.30 8.24 -8.86
N MET A 26 3.61 8.03 -7.59
CA MET A 26 4.71 8.73 -6.90
C MET A 26 6.08 8.38 -7.49
N ALA A 27 6.29 7.13 -7.93
CA ALA A 27 7.51 6.74 -8.63
C ALA A 27 7.68 7.46 -9.97
N LYS A 28 6.60 7.52 -10.77
CA LYS A 28 6.60 8.14 -12.09
C LYS A 28 6.71 9.66 -12.05
N GLU A 29 5.96 10.31 -11.15
CA GLU A 29 5.86 11.77 -11.09
C GLU A 29 6.94 12.42 -10.22
N HIS A 30 7.47 11.68 -9.23
CA HIS A 30 8.37 12.24 -8.22
C HIS A 30 9.65 11.42 -7.99
N GLY A 31 9.88 10.33 -8.73
CA GLY A 31 11.13 9.58 -8.68
C GLY A 31 11.34 8.75 -7.40
N TYR A 32 10.26 8.41 -6.67
CA TYR A 32 10.36 7.54 -5.50
C TYR A 32 10.76 6.11 -5.91
N GLY A 33 11.65 5.51 -5.13
CA GLY A 33 11.91 4.07 -5.21
C GLY A 33 10.77 3.28 -4.58
N VAL A 34 10.25 2.26 -5.25
CA VAL A 34 9.17 1.41 -4.71
C VAL A 34 9.76 0.07 -4.26
N VAL A 35 9.42 -0.33 -3.04
CA VAL A 35 9.69 -1.68 -2.53
C VAL A 35 8.37 -2.39 -2.23
N ASN A 36 8.18 -3.57 -2.81
CA ASN A 36 7.05 -4.45 -2.50
C ASN A 36 7.54 -5.88 -2.32
N ARG A 37 6.79 -6.68 -1.57
CA ARG A 37 7.15 -8.07 -1.29
C ARG A 37 6.83 -8.98 -2.47
N ASP A 38 5.84 -8.65 -3.30
CA ASP A 38 5.43 -9.50 -4.42
C ASP A 38 6.55 -9.62 -5.46
N THR A 39 7.26 -8.51 -5.77
CA THR A 39 8.40 -8.52 -6.68
C THR A 39 9.68 -8.96 -5.98
N MET A 40 9.90 -8.55 -4.72
CA MET A 40 11.15 -8.80 -4.00
C MET A 40 11.18 -10.13 -3.23
N LYS A 41 10.05 -10.84 -3.16
CA LYS A 41 9.81 -12.15 -2.51
C LYS A 41 9.89 -12.14 -0.98
N THR A 42 10.93 -11.54 -0.39
CA THR A 42 11.17 -11.57 1.06
C THR A 42 11.19 -10.17 1.68
N TRP A 43 10.84 -10.07 2.97
CA TRP A 43 10.86 -8.78 3.67
C TRP A 43 12.28 -8.24 3.83
N GLN A 44 13.28 -9.12 3.98
CA GLN A 44 14.69 -8.74 4.06
C GLN A 44 15.15 -8.06 2.77
N LYS A 45 14.75 -8.59 1.62
CA LYS A 45 15.02 -7.98 0.31
C LYS A 45 14.33 -6.63 0.17
N CYS A 46 13.10 -6.46 0.69
CA CYS A 46 12.42 -5.17 0.72
C CYS A 46 13.23 -4.13 1.50
N VAL A 47 13.66 -4.47 2.72
CA VAL A 47 14.47 -3.58 3.57
C VAL A 47 15.83 -3.27 2.93
N GLN A 48 16.48 -4.26 2.32
CA GLN A 48 17.76 -4.07 1.62
C GLN A 48 17.63 -3.13 0.42
N ASN A 49 16.59 -3.29 -0.41
CA ASN A 49 16.37 -2.39 -1.55
C ASN A 49 15.97 -0.98 -1.10
N ALA A 50 15.15 -0.85 -0.05
CA ALA A 50 14.83 0.44 0.55
C ALA A 50 16.11 1.14 1.02
N LYS A 51 17.02 0.41 1.66
CA LYS A 51 18.34 0.91 2.06
C LYS A 51 19.16 1.41 0.87
N ILE A 52 19.16 0.68 -0.25
CA ILE A 52 19.89 1.06 -1.48
C ILE A 52 19.31 2.34 -2.09
N TYR A 53 17.99 2.45 -2.22
CA TYR A 53 17.36 3.69 -2.70
C TYR A 53 17.70 4.88 -1.80
N LEU A 54 17.65 4.67 -0.48
CA LEU A 54 18.00 5.72 0.48
C LEU A 54 19.48 6.15 0.34
N GLN A 55 20.41 5.21 0.11
CA GLN A 55 21.83 5.53 -0.15
C GLN A 55 22.04 6.38 -1.40
N LYS A 56 21.17 6.24 -2.40
CA LYS A 56 21.21 7.02 -3.65
C LYS A 56 20.54 8.38 -3.54
N GLY A 57 20.11 8.80 -2.34
CA GLY A 57 19.37 10.05 -2.14
C GLY A 57 17.90 10.01 -2.58
N GLN A 58 17.36 8.82 -2.92
CA GLN A 58 15.96 8.68 -3.34
C GLN A 58 15.04 8.42 -2.13
N SER A 59 13.87 9.04 -2.12
CA SER A 59 12.79 8.68 -1.19
C SER A 59 12.20 7.31 -1.55
N VAL A 60 11.63 6.62 -0.56
CA VAL A 60 11.15 5.24 -0.72
C VAL A 60 9.69 5.10 -0.34
N ILE A 61 8.94 4.35 -1.15
CA ILE A 61 7.60 3.88 -0.82
C ILE A 61 7.65 2.38 -0.53
N VAL A 62 7.12 2.00 0.63
CA VAL A 62 6.91 0.61 1.02
C VAL A 62 5.47 0.21 0.67
N ASP A 63 5.30 -0.36 -0.52
CA ASP A 63 4.03 -0.82 -1.05
C ASP A 63 3.78 -2.28 -0.64
N ASN A 64 3.42 -2.47 0.63
CA ASN A 64 2.92 -3.72 1.17
C ASN A 64 1.64 -3.43 1.96
N THR A 65 1.00 -4.47 2.50
CA THR A 65 -0.17 -4.28 3.37
C THR A 65 0.18 -3.64 4.72
N ASN A 66 1.33 -3.99 5.31
CA ASN A 66 1.89 -3.42 6.54
C ASN A 66 0.87 -3.31 7.70
N GLY A 67 0.07 -4.36 7.89
CA GLY A 67 -1.06 -4.39 8.82
C GLY A 67 -0.67 -4.35 10.30
N ASP A 68 0.45 -4.96 10.67
CA ASP A 68 0.92 -5.07 12.05
C ASP A 68 2.11 -4.13 12.36
N VAL A 69 2.27 -3.80 13.65
CA VAL A 69 3.34 -2.93 14.17
C VAL A 69 4.73 -3.50 13.88
N GLU A 70 4.92 -4.82 13.99
CA GLU A 70 6.23 -5.47 13.80
C GLU A 70 6.75 -5.25 12.37
N THR A 71 5.87 -5.39 11.38
CA THR A 71 6.20 -5.17 9.97
C THR A 71 6.56 -3.70 9.71
N ARG A 72 5.82 -2.76 10.31
CA ARG A 72 6.06 -1.31 10.16
C ARG A 72 7.35 -0.87 10.83
N LYS A 73 7.65 -1.42 12.01
CA LYS A 73 8.85 -1.13 12.81
C LYS A 73 10.14 -1.26 11.99
N ARG A 74 10.23 -2.26 11.11
CA ARG A 74 11.40 -2.48 10.23
C ARG A 74 11.75 -1.26 9.38
N TYR A 75 10.73 -0.51 8.94
CA TYR A 75 10.91 0.67 8.10
C TYR A 75 11.08 1.95 8.92
N CYS A 76 10.41 2.06 10.06
CA CYS A 76 10.68 3.13 11.03
C CYS A 76 12.14 3.09 11.52
N ASP A 77 12.64 1.90 11.88
CA ASP A 77 14.03 1.71 12.31
C ASP A 77 15.01 2.03 11.18
N LEU A 78 14.70 1.63 9.94
CA LEU A 78 15.51 1.98 8.77
C LEU A 78 15.57 3.50 8.57
N ALA A 79 14.43 4.19 8.58
CA ALA A 79 14.35 5.64 8.41
C ALA A 79 15.16 6.36 9.51
N LYS A 80 14.97 5.96 10.77
CA LYS A 80 15.73 6.45 11.93
C LYS A 80 17.23 6.25 11.76
N SER A 81 17.68 5.07 11.31
CA SER A 81 19.09 4.78 11.08
C SER A 81 19.73 5.66 9.99
N ARG A 82 18.91 6.24 9.10
CA ARG A 82 19.35 7.13 8.01
C ARG A 82 19.10 8.60 8.29
N GLY A 83 18.52 8.94 9.45
CA GLY A 83 18.18 10.32 9.77
C GLY A 83 17.16 10.93 8.80
N VAL A 84 16.29 10.12 8.20
CA VAL A 84 15.22 10.57 7.30
C VAL A 84 13.85 10.42 7.94
N ASP A 85 12.88 11.20 7.47
CA ASP A 85 11.51 11.12 7.97
C ASP A 85 10.86 9.78 7.58
N CYS A 86 9.99 9.28 8.46
CA CYS A 86 9.13 8.12 8.19
C CYS A 86 7.66 8.55 8.28
N ARG A 87 6.90 8.53 7.19
CA ARG A 87 5.46 8.82 7.21
C ARG A 87 4.64 7.55 6.99
N CYS A 88 3.47 7.49 7.62
CA CYS A 88 2.51 6.41 7.41
C CYS A 88 1.32 6.91 6.57
N PHE A 89 0.97 6.20 5.51
CA PHE A 89 -0.18 6.53 4.67
C PHE A 89 -1.21 5.40 4.82
N VAL A 90 -2.29 5.69 5.54
CA VAL A 90 -3.36 4.73 5.87
C VAL A 90 -4.48 4.88 4.86
N PHE A 91 -4.65 3.87 4.01
CA PHE A 91 -5.75 3.81 3.05
C PHE A 91 -7.01 3.37 3.80
N THR A 92 -7.99 4.25 3.86
CA THR A 92 -9.21 4.10 4.69
C THR A 92 -10.26 3.17 4.08
N CYS A 93 -9.94 2.53 2.96
CA CYS A 93 -10.78 1.52 2.31
C CYS A 93 -11.17 0.42 3.30
N GLY A 94 -12.48 0.23 3.52
CA GLY A 94 -12.98 -0.86 4.36
C GLY A 94 -12.80 -2.23 3.68
N MET A 95 -13.00 -3.31 4.45
CA MET A 95 -12.91 -4.67 3.91
C MET A 95 -13.90 -4.90 2.76
N GLU A 96 -15.15 -4.46 2.91
CA GLU A 96 -16.21 -4.62 1.89
C GLU A 96 -15.85 -3.87 0.59
N GLN A 97 -15.30 -2.66 0.72
CA GLN A 97 -14.84 -1.88 -0.43
C GLN A 97 -13.64 -2.53 -1.12
N ALA A 98 -12.72 -3.10 -0.35
CA ALA A 98 -11.57 -3.83 -0.88
C ALA A 98 -12.00 -5.12 -1.59
N GLU A 99 -12.97 -5.85 -1.04
CA GLU A 99 -13.56 -7.06 -1.63
C GLU A 99 -14.27 -6.74 -2.96
N HIS A 100 -15.11 -5.70 -2.95
CA HIS A 100 -15.76 -5.18 -4.15
C HIS A 100 -14.75 -4.79 -5.23
N HIS A 101 -13.67 -4.09 -4.85
CA HIS A 101 -12.65 -3.68 -5.81
C HIS A 101 -11.83 -4.86 -6.35
N CYS A 102 -11.51 -5.85 -5.51
CA CYS A 102 -10.88 -7.09 -5.96
C CYS A 102 -11.78 -7.81 -6.98
N LYS A 103 -13.08 -7.95 -6.69
CA LYS A 103 -14.02 -8.60 -7.61
C LYS A 103 -14.17 -7.87 -8.93
N TYR A 104 -14.26 -6.54 -8.89
CA TYR A 104 -14.21 -5.71 -10.08
C TYR A 104 -12.97 -6.02 -10.94
N ARG A 105 -11.78 -6.06 -10.34
CA ARG A 105 -10.52 -6.30 -11.07
C ARG A 105 -10.46 -7.65 -11.76
N VAL A 106 -11.07 -8.68 -11.16
CA VAL A 106 -11.25 -10.01 -11.77
C VAL A 106 -12.21 -9.93 -12.96
N ILE A 107 -13.38 -9.29 -12.80
CA ILE A 107 -14.39 -9.16 -13.85
C ILE A 107 -13.83 -8.44 -15.09
N ILE A 108 -13.07 -7.36 -14.90
CA ILE A 108 -12.48 -6.61 -16.00
C ILE A 108 -11.15 -7.20 -16.51
N GLY A 109 -10.72 -8.37 -15.99
CA GLY A 109 -9.53 -9.08 -16.48
C GLY A 109 -8.18 -8.43 -16.15
N THR A 110 -8.12 -7.58 -15.12
CA THR A 110 -6.86 -6.92 -14.66
C THR A 110 -6.20 -7.64 -13.50
N ASP A 111 -6.81 -8.70 -12.99
CA ASP A 111 -6.25 -9.60 -12.00
C ASP A 111 -6.66 -11.05 -12.29
N ALA A 112 -5.78 -11.99 -11.95
CA ALA A 112 -6.01 -13.43 -12.07
C ALA A 112 -6.34 -14.09 -10.71
N VAL A 113 -6.38 -13.32 -9.62
CA VAL A 113 -6.69 -13.84 -8.28
C VAL A 113 -8.15 -14.29 -8.21
N HIS A 114 -8.37 -15.55 -7.82
CA HIS A 114 -9.71 -16.11 -7.59
C HIS A 114 -10.43 -15.44 -6.40
N GLU A 115 -11.76 -15.30 -6.46
CA GLU A 115 -12.58 -14.59 -5.46
C GLU A 115 -12.36 -15.11 -4.03
N GLU A 116 -12.40 -16.43 -3.81
CA GLU A 116 -12.17 -17.05 -2.50
C GLU A 116 -10.78 -16.75 -1.92
N VAL A 117 -9.75 -16.72 -2.78
CA VAL A 117 -8.38 -16.37 -2.39
C VAL A 117 -8.33 -14.90 -1.97
N GLY A 118 -9.04 -14.03 -2.70
CA GLY A 118 -9.20 -12.62 -2.34
C GLY A 118 -9.77 -12.44 -0.93
N THR A 119 -10.93 -13.03 -0.63
CA THR A 119 -11.60 -12.89 0.67
C THR A 119 -10.75 -13.40 1.83
N MET A 120 -10.05 -14.53 1.66
CA MET A 120 -9.15 -15.07 2.71
C MET A 120 -8.01 -14.10 3.04
N VAL A 121 -7.38 -13.51 2.02
CA VAL A 121 -6.28 -12.54 2.21
C VAL A 121 -6.80 -11.27 2.90
N LEU A 122 -8.00 -10.79 2.55
CA LEU A 122 -8.62 -9.65 3.22
C LEU A 122 -8.91 -9.93 4.70
N ARG A 123 -9.45 -11.11 5.02
CA ARG A 123 -9.70 -11.54 6.42
C ARG A 123 -8.42 -11.66 7.23
N MET A 124 -7.36 -12.23 6.64
CA MET A 124 -6.05 -12.34 7.27
C MET A 124 -5.42 -10.95 7.53
N PHE A 125 -5.61 -9.99 6.62
CA PHE A 125 -5.18 -8.63 6.89
C PHE A 125 -5.96 -8.04 8.07
N LYS A 126 -7.29 -8.17 8.07
CA LYS A 126 -8.16 -7.66 9.14
C LYS A 126 -7.77 -8.21 10.52
N SER A 127 -7.44 -9.50 10.62
CA SER A 127 -7.07 -10.12 11.90
C SER A 127 -5.72 -9.66 12.43
N LYS A 128 -4.79 -9.26 11.56
CA LYS A 128 -3.46 -8.76 11.93
C LYS A 128 -3.40 -7.24 12.06
N TYR A 129 -4.42 -6.53 11.59
CA TYR A 129 -4.41 -5.09 11.51
C TYR A 129 -4.35 -4.45 12.91
N GLN A 130 -3.42 -3.51 13.05
CA GLN A 130 -3.26 -2.67 14.22
C GLN A 130 -3.14 -1.22 13.71
N GLU A 131 -4.02 -0.35 14.21
CA GLU A 131 -4.06 1.08 13.83
C GLU A 131 -2.66 1.70 14.01
N PRO A 132 -2.11 2.36 12.99
CA PRO A 132 -0.81 3.01 13.10
C PRO A 132 -0.79 4.13 14.15
N ALA A 133 0.30 4.22 14.92
CA ALA A 133 0.49 5.23 15.94
C ALA A 133 1.82 5.98 15.78
N LEU A 134 1.86 7.27 16.14
CA LEU A 134 3.09 8.08 16.08
C LEU A 134 4.21 7.50 16.96
N SER A 135 3.85 6.79 18.03
CA SER A 135 4.78 6.10 18.93
C SER A 135 5.60 5.00 18.24
N GLU A 136 5.19 4.53 17.06
CA GLU A 136 5.98 3.59 16.24
C GLU A 136 7.21 4.25 15.58
N GLY A 137 7.33 5.58 15.66
CA GLY A 137 8.41 6.35 15.03
C GLY A 137 8.03 7.03 13.72
N PHE A 138 6.73 7.18 13.45
CA PHE A 138 6.26 7.98 12.30
C PHE A 138 6.30 9.48 12.63
N SER A 139 6.78 10.30 11.70
CA SER A 139 6.71 11.77 11.79
C SER A 139 5.30 12.29 11.53
N SER A 140 4.49 11.57 10.75
CA SER A 140 3.06 11.86 10.56
C SER A 140 2.31 10.63 10.05
N ILE A 141 1.00 10.60 10.29
CA ILE A 141 0.07 9.61 9.76
C ILE A 141 -0.96 10.33 8.91
N VAL A 142 -1.06 9.95 7.64
CA VAL A 142 -1.93 10.56 6.64
C VAL A 142 -3.00 9.55 6.26
N LYS A 143 -4.28 9.93 6.38
CA LYS A 143 -5.40 9.10 5.91
C LYS A 143 -5.67 9.39 4.43
N ILE A 144 -5.70 8.33 3.62
CA ILE A 144 -5.94 8.38 2.18
C ILE A 144 -7.28 7.73 1.89
N ASN A 145 -8.20 8.53 1.36
CA ASN A 145 -9.50 8.02 0.93
C ASN A 145 -9.36 7.18 -0.34
N PHE A 146 -10.13 6.10 -0.40
CA PHE A 146 -10.21 5.29 -1.59
C PHE A 146 -11.04 6.00 -2.65
N VAL A 147 -10.41 6.32 -3.78
CA VAL A 147 -11.07 6.88 -4.97
C VAL A 147 -10.69 5.98 -6.14
N PRO A 148 -11.62 5.17 -6.67
CA PRO A 148 -11.32 4.30 -7.79
C PRO A 148 -11.13 5.12 -9.06
N GLU A 149 -10.13 4.75 -9.87
CA GLU A 149 -9.92 5.29 -11.21
C GLU A 149 -10.26 4.21 -12.25
N PHE A 150 -10.90 4.62 -13.34
CA PHE A 150 -11.40 3.73 -14.39
C PHE A 150 -10.77 4.05 -15.73
N ALA A 151 -10.47 3.02 -16.51
CA ALA A 151 -9.90 3.20 -17.85
C ALA A 151 -10.90 3.81 -18.84
N ASN A 152 -12.20 3.56 -18.65
CA ASN A 152 -13.28 4.04 -19.50
C ASN A 152 -14.62 4.02 -18.73
N ALA A 153 -15.66 4.59 -19.34
CA ALA A 153 -16.99 4.68 -18.75
C ALA A 153 -17.66 3.31 -18.51
N ASP A 154 -17.33 2.28 -19.29
CA ASP A 154 -17.92 0.95 -19.12
C ASP A 154 -17.36 0.24 -17.88
N HIS A 155 -16.07 0.41 -17.61
CA HIS A 155 -15.45 -0.06 -16.36
C HIS A 155 -16.07 0.63 -15.14
N GLU A 156 -16.32 1.94 -15.23
CA GLU A 156 -17.02 2.67 -14.17
C GLU A 156 -18.44 2.14 -13.94
N LYS A 157 -19.19 1.87 -15.03
CA LYS A 157 -20.53 1.27 -14.92
C LYS A 157 -20.47 -0.07 -14.19
N VAL A 158 -19.55 -0.96 -14.58
CA VAL A 158 -19.35 -2.26 -13.91
C VAL A 158 -19.04 -2.06 -12.44
N TYR A 159 -18.14 -1.13 -12.10
CA TYR A 159 -17.77 -0.86 -10.72
C TYR A 159 -18.94 -0.38 -9.86
N ARG A 160 -19.91 0.32 -10.44
CA ARG A 160 -21.09 0.84 -9.74
C ARG A 160 -22.20 -0.20 -9.54
N MET A 161 -22.06 -1.41 -10.09
CA MET A 161 -22.99 -2.52 -9.86
C MET A 161 -22.75 -3.16 -8.48
N PHE A 162 -23.70 -3.93 -7.97
CA PHE A 162 -23.46 -4.78 -6.79
C PHE A 162 -22.69 -6.02 -7.23
N LEU A 163 -21.38 -6.05 -6.95
CA LEU A 163 -20.53 -7.16 -7.40
C LEU A 163 -20.50 -8.31 -6.38
N CYS A 164 -20.54 -8.01 -5.08
CA CYS A 164 -20.50 -9.02 -4.02
C CYS A 164 -21.92 -9.35 -3.54
N GLU A 165 -22.23 -10.64 -3.39
CA GLU A 165 -23.46 -11.12 -2.74
C GLU A 165 -23.30 -11.03 -1.22
N LYS A 166 -24.38 -10.71 -0.49
CA LYS A 166 -24.40 -10.66 0.98
C LYS A 166 -24.90 -11.97 1.57
#